data_AF-A0A392P350-F1
#
_entry.id   AF-A0A392P350-F1
#
_cell.length_a   1.000
_cell.length_b   1.000
_cell.length_c   1.000
_cell.angle_alpha   90.00
_cell.angle_beta   90.00
_cell.angle_gamma   90.00
#
_symmetry.space_group_name_H-M   'P 1'
#
loop_
_entity.id
_entity.type
_entity.pdbx_description
1 polymer ?
#
loop_
_entity_poly.entity_id
_entity_poly.type
_entity_poly.pdbx_seq_one_letter_code
_entity_poly.pdbx_strand_id
1 'polypeptide(L)'
;MEVELKLGLENQEGSLDLKLKDCGSSVKDISIKLDGGASWLYQGIIDAFEENIGSTVENAITKKLGNGISRLDSYLKSLPKEVPVDDHSSLNVTFVNDVLL
;
A
#
# COMPACT_ATOMS: atom_id res chain seq x y z
N MET A 1 -6.41 11.78 -8.99
CA MET A 1 -6.22 10.39 -8.56
C MET A 1 -6.88 10.19 -7.21
N GLU A 2 -7.46 9.03 -6.98
CA GLU A 2 -8.02 8.61 -5.70
C GLU A 2 -7.49 7.21 -5.36
N VAL A 3 -7.24 6.99 -4.07
CA VAL A 3 -6.72 5.73 -3.55
C VAL A 3 -7.57 5.36 -2.36
N GLU A 4 -8.10 4.15 -2.38
CA GLU A 4 -8.87 3.57 -1.31
C GLU A 4 -8.07 2.42 -0.71
N LEU A 5 -7.90 2.43 0.60
CA LEU A 5 -7.13 1.42 1.30
C LEU A 5 -7.84 1.05 2.60
N LYS A 6 -8.19 -0.24 2.72
CA LYS A 6 -8.75 -0.82 3.93
C LYS A 6 -7.79 -1.87 4.48
N LEU A 7 -7.32 -1.62 5.70
CA LEU A 7 -6.44 -2.52 6.43
C LEU A 7 -7.17 -3.09 7.64
N GLY A 8 -6.85 -4.33 7.99
CA GLY A 8 -7.18 -4.94 9.26
C GLY A 8 -5.90 -5.13 10.06
N LEU A 9 -5.95 -4.83 11.36
CA LEU A 9 -4.86 -5.09 12.29
C LEU A 9 -5.38 -6.07 13.34
N GLU A 10 -4.74 -7.22 13.44
CA GLU A 10 -5.18 -8.33 14.27
C GLU A 10 -4.04 -8.74 15.21
N ASN A 11 -4.38 -9.16 16.42
CA ASN A 11 -3.39 -9.77 17.32
C ASN A 11 -3.27 -11.27 17.02
N GLN A 12 -2.06 -11.72 16.72
CA GLN A 12 -1.75 -13.14 16.52
C GLN A 12 -0.69 -13.57 17.54
N GLU A 13 -1.15 -14.26 18.59
CA GLU A 13 -0.31 -14.87 19.62
C GLU A 13 0.68 -13.88 20.26
N GLY A 14 0.27 -12.62 20.46
CA GLY A 14 1.14 -11.60 21.04
C GLY A 14 1.98 -10.80 20.05
N SER A 15 1.80 -11.03 18.75
CA SER A 15 2.32 -10.21 17.65
C SER A 15 1.19 -9.48 16.92
N LEU A 16 1.53 -8.42 16.18
CA LEU A 16 0.58 -7.75 15.29
C LEU A 16 0.67 -8.32 13.87
N ASP A 17 -0.49 -8.64 13.29
CA ASP A 17 -0.64 -9.06 11.89
C ASP A 17 -1.46 -8.01 11.13
N LEU A 18 -0.88 -7.47 10.06
CA LEU A 18 -1.50 -6.46 9.22
C LEU A 18 -2.00 -7.09 7.92
N LYS A 19 -3.32 -7.10 7.74
CA LYS A 19 -3.98 -7.66 6.56
C LYS A 19 -4.51 -6.56 5.65
N LEU A 20 -4.15 -6.64 4.38
CA LEU A 20 -4.82 -5.87 3.32
C LEU A 20 -6.22 -6.45 3.09
N LYS A 21 -7.27 -5.69 3.40
CA LYS A 21 -8.68 -6.11 3.21
C LYS A 21 -9.24 -5.60 1.89
N ASP A 22 -8.89 -4.37 1.50
CA ASP A 22 -9.28 -3.78 0.23
C ASP A 22 -8.26 -2.73 -0.23
N CYS A 23 -7.99 -2.66 -1.53
CA CYS A 23 -7.07 -1.70 -2.13
C CYS A 23 -7.55 -1.34 -3.54
N GLY A 24 -8.05 -0.13 -3.68
CA GLY A 24 -8.49 0.46 -4.94
C GLY A 24 -7.65 1.68 -5.30
N SER A 25 -7.49 1.91 -6.60
CA SER A 25 -6.88 3.13 -7.13
C SER A 25 -7.64 3.54 -8.37
N SER A 26 -7.97 4.82 -8.48
CA SER A 26 -8.60 5.39 -9.68
C SER A 26 -7.91 6.65 -10.15
N VAL A 27 -7.62 6.71 -11.46
CA VAL A 27 -7.10 7.89 -12.13
C VAL A 27 -8.30 8.69 -12.65
N LYS A 28 -8.55 9.84 -12.01
CA LYS A 28 -9.70 10.71 -12.33
C LYS A 28 -9.57 11.45 -13.66
N ASP A 29 -8.35 11.84 -14.01
CA ASP A 29 -8.05 12.63 -15.21
C ASP A 29 -6.55 12.48 -15.54
N ILE A 30 -6.22 12.53 -16.84
CA ILE A 30 -4.85 12.46 -17.34
C ILE A 30 -4.63 13.61 -18.32
N SER A 31 -3.66 14.48 -18.01
CA SER A 31 -3.21 15.50 -18.97
C SER A 31 -1.94 15.03 -19.67
N ILE A 32 -2.05 14.72 -20.95
CA ILE A 32 -0.91 14.31 -21.79
C ILE A 32 -0.45 15.51 -22.62
N LYS A 33 0.80 15.93 -22.41
CA LYS A 33 1.45 16.97 -23.22
C LYS A 33 2.47 16.32 -24.13
N LEU A 34 2.37 16.61 -25.42
CA LEU A 34 3.27 16.12 -26.46
C LEU A 34 3.90 17.32 -27.16
N ASP A 35 5.22 17.38 -27.16
CA ASP A 35 5.97 18.45 -27.81
C ASP A 35 6.11 18.15 -29.31
N GLY A 36 5.49 18.96 -30.18
CA GLY A 36 5.56 18.82 -31.64
C GLY A 36 4.51 19.66 -32.40
N GLY A 37 4.75 19.92 -33.69
CA GLY A 37 3.91 20.79 -34.52
C GLY A 37 2.67 20.15 -35.17
N ALA A 38 2.40 18.86 -34.88
CA ALA A 38 1.35 18.07 -35.55
C ALA A 38 0.23 17.62 -34.60
N SER A 39 -0.47 18.58 -33.98
CA SER A 39 -1.47 18.34 -32.91
C SER A 39 -2.58 17.33 -33.28
N TRP A 40 -2.96 17.22 -34.54
CA TRP A 40 -4.02 16.30 -34.99
C TRP A 40 -3.59 14.83 -34.96
N LEU A 41 -2.31 14.53 -35.27
CA LEU A 41 -1.77 13.16 -35.27
C LEU A 41 -1.65 12.64 -33.84
N TYR A 42 -1.24 13.52 -32.93
CA TYR A 42 -1.04 13.21 -31.53
C TYR A 42 -2.35 12.97 -30.77
N GLN A 43 -3.43 13.67 -31.13
CA GLN A 43 -4.73 13.46 -30.51
C GLN A 43 -5.24 12.03 -30.72
N GLY A 44 -5.16 11.50 -31.95
CA GLY A 44 -5.59 10.12 -32.21
C GLY A 44 -4.76 9.05 -31.49
N ILE A 45 -3.50 9.35 -31.17
CA ILE A 45 -2.65 8.49 -30.34
C ILE A 45 -3.06 8.60 -28.87
N ILE A 46 -3.28 9.82 -28.36
CA ILE A 46 -3.75 10.04 -26.99
C ILE A 46 -5.06 9.29 -26.75
N ASP A 47 -6.06 9.49 -27.62
CA ASP A 47 -7.38 8.89 -27.50
C ASP A 47 -7.32 7.35 -27.48
N ALA A 48 -6.34 6.74 -28.19
CA ALA A 48 -6.17 5.30 -28.24
C ALA A 48 -5.47 4.69 -27.01
N PHE A 49 -4.72 5.49 -26.23
CA PHE A 49 -3.87 4.98 -25.15
C PHE A 49 -4.19 5.55 -23.77
N GLU A 50 -4.97 6.62 -23.66
CA GLU A 50 -5.27 7.29 -22.39
C GLU A 50 -5.80 6.32 -21.32
N GLU A 51 -6.78 5.48 -21.66
CA GLU A 51 -7.34 4.47 -20.76
C GLU A 51 -6.28 3.45 -20.32
N ASN A 52 -5.46 2.97 -21.25
CA ASN A 52 -4.38 2.02 -20.97
C ASN A 52 -3.30 2.64 -20.05
N ILE A 53 -2.99 3.92 -20.23
CA ILE A 53 -2.07 4.65 -19.36
C ILE A 53 -2.67 4.75 -17.96
N GLY A 54 -3.95 5.14 -17.85
CA GLY A 54 -4.68 5.20 -16.58
C GLY A 54 -4.65 3.88 -15.83
N SER A 55 -5.09 2.79 -16.48
CA SER A 55 -5.09 1.45 -15.90
C SER A 55 -3.68 0.98 -15.50
N THR A 56 -2.65 1.30 -16.30
CA THR A 56 -1.26 0.96 -15.97
C THR A 56 -0.80 1.68 -14.70
N VAL A 57 -1.14 2.96 -14.55
CA VAL A 57 -0.82 3.75 -13.35
C VAL A 57 -1.56 3.21 -12.12
N GLU A 58 -2.86 2.92 -12.24
CA GLU A 58 -3.66 2.34 -11.15
C GLU A 58 -3.07 1.00 -10.68
N ASN A 59 -2.78 0.10 -11.62
CA ASN A 59 -2.18 -1.19 -11.33
C ASN A 59 -0.79 -1.07 -10.69
N ALA A 60 0.04 -0.14 -11.19
CA ALA A 60 1.36 0.10 -10.62
C ALA A 60 1.26 0.58 -9.17
N ILE A 61 0.31 1.45 -8.86
CA ILE A 61 0.14 2.00 -7.51
C ILE A 61 -0.44 0.95 -6.56
N THR A 62 -1.49 0.23 -6.95
CA THR A 62 -2.05 -0.89 -6.17
C THR A 62 -0.96 -1.92 -5.84
N LYS A 63 -0.10 -2.26 -6.81
CA LYS A 63 1.03 -3.18 -6.59
C LYS A 63 2.07 -2.61 -5.62
N LYS A 64 2.40 -1.33 -5.72
CA LYS A 64 3.35 -0.67 -4.80
C LYS A 64 2.80 -0.60 -3.38
N LEU A 65 1.52 -0.28 -3.22
CA LEU A 65 0.83 -0.29 -1.93
C LEU A 65 0.84 -1.70 -1.31
N GLY A 66 0.45 -2.73 -2.07
CA GLY A 66 0.48 -4.12 -1.58
C GLY A 66 1.88 -4.54 -1.10
N ASN A 67 2.94 -4.21 -1.85
CA ASN A 67 4.32 -4.49 -1.44
C ASN A 67 4.73 -3.70 -0.19
N GLY A 68 4.32 -2.43 -0.09
CA GLY A 68 4.58 -1.59 1.08
C GLY A 68 3.90 -2.13 2.35
N ILE A 69 2.65 -2.58 2.22
CA ILE A 69 1.87 -3.17 3.30
C ILE A 69 2.49 -4.49 3.76
N SER A 70 2.92 -5.35 2.83
CA SER A 70 3.62 -6.60 3.18
C SER A 70 4.94 -6.34 3.93
N ARG A 71 5.68 -5.29 3.56
CA ARG A 71 6.88 -4.86 4.29
C ARG A 71 6.52 -4.34 5.68
N LEU A 72 5.47 -3.55 5.80
CA LEU A 72 4.98 -3.02 7.08
C LEU A 72 4.51 -4.15 8.00
N ASP A 73 3.75 -5.11 7.48
CA ASP A 73 3.34 -6.32 8.19
C ASP A 73 4.55 -7.10 8.72
N SER A 74 5.56 -7.33 7.87
CA SER A 74 6.81 -7.99 8.29
C SER A 74 7.51 -7.24 9.43
N TYR A 75 7.52 -5.90 9.38
CA TYR A 75 8.08 -5.08 10.44
C TYR A 75 7.27 -5.20 11.75
N LEU A 76 5.94 -5.13 11.68
CA LEU A 76 5.07 -5.25 12.85
C LEU A 76 5.20 -6.63 13.52
N LYS A 77 5.29 -7.70 12.72
CA LYS A 77 5.54 -9.07 13.21
C LYS A 77 6.91 -9.24 13.86
N SER A 78 7.90 -8.44 13.44
CA SER A 78 9.26 -8.50 13.99
C SER A 78 9.43 -7.81 15.33
N LEU A 79 8.39 -7.09 15.81
CA LEU A 79 8.43 -6.48 17.14
C LEU A 79 8.65 -7.55 18.21
N PRO A 80 9.56 -7.31 19.17
CA PRO A 80 9.86 -8.29 20.20
C PRO A 80 8.63 -8.52 21.07
N LYS A 81 8.48 -9.76 21.54
CA LYS A 81 7.49 -10.14 22.56
C LYS A 81 8.03 -9.97 23.97
N GLU A 82 9.34 -9.83 24.09
CA GLU A 82 10.08 -9.74 25.33
C GLU A 82 11.30 -8.85 25.15
N VAL A 83 11.58 -8.00 26.12
CA VAL A 83 12.74 -7.09 26.12
C VAL A 83 13.57 -7.37 27.38
N PRO A 84 14.87 -7.72 27.26
CA PRO A 84 15.71 -7.92 28.44
C PRO A 84 15.90 -6.61 29.21
N VAL A 85 15.80 -6.69 30.53
CA VAL A 85 16.01 -5.56 31.45
C VAL A 85 17.41 -5.63 32.04
N ASP A 86 17.85 -6.83 32.44
CA ASP A 86 19.21 -7.14 32.88
C ASP A 86 19.54 -8.62 32.60
N ASP A 87 20.64 -9.13 33.15
CA ASP A 87 21.11 -10.51 32.95
C ASP A 87 20.17 -11.60 33.52
N HIS A 88 19.16 -11.21 34.29
CA HIS A 88 18.30 -12.12 35.05
C HIS A 88 16.80 -11.85 34.87
N SER A 89 16.42 -10.76 34.20
CA SER A 89 15.04 -10.33 34.08
C SER A 89 14.72 -9.76 32.71
N SER A 90 13.46 -9.93 32.32
CA SER A 90 12.91 -9.54 31.04
C SER A 90 11.48 -9.03 31.20
N LEU A 91 11.12 -8.07 30.35
CA LEU A 91 9.79 -7.48 30.29
C LEU A 91 9.01 -8.12 29.14
N ASN A 92 7.89 -8.77 29.46
CA ASN A 92 6.93 -9.22 28.46
C ASN A 92 6.22 -7.99 27.86
N VAL A 93 6.33 -7.84 26.54
CA VAL A 93 5.73 -6.75 25.76
C VAL A 93 4.78 -7.29 24.68
N THR A 94 4.26 -8.51 24.87
CA THR A 94 3.28 -9.10 23.95
C THR A 94 2.01 -8.28 23.89
N PHE A 95 1.42 -8.19 22.70
CA PHE A 95 0.08 -7.63 22.54
C PHE A 95 -0.94 -8.59 23.16
N VAL A 96 -1.86 -8.10 24.01
CA VAL A 96 -2.81 -8.99 24.73
C VAL A 96 -4.18 -9.05 24.06
N ASN A 97 -4.68 -7.91 23.60
CA ASN A 97 -5.97 -7.79 22.92
C ASN A 97 -5.77 -7.41 21.46
N ASP A 98 -6.84 -7.55 20.67
CA ASP A 98 -6.89 -6.92 19.36
C ASP A 98 -6.74 -5.39 19.49
N VAL A 99 -6.12 -4.79 18.49
CA VAL A 99 -5.95 -3.33 18.44
C VAL A 99 -7.31 -2.73 18.09
N LEU A 100 -7.94 -2.09 19.09
CA LEU A 100 -9.15 -1.32 18.87
C LEU A 100 -8.77 -0.02 18.15
N LEU A 101 -9.33 0.17 16.94
CA LEU A 101 -9.25 1.40 16.14
C LEU A 101 -10.49 2.27 16.38
#